data_AF-A0A317QA73-F1
#
_entry.id   AF-A0A317QA73-F1
#
_cell.length_a   1.000
_cell.length_b   1.000
_cell.length_c   1.000
_cell.angle_alpha   90.00
_cell.angle_beta   90.00
_cell.angle_gamma   90.00
#
_symmetry.space_group_name_H-M   'P 1'
#
loop_
_entity.id
_entity.type
_entity.pdbx_description
1 polymer ?
#
loop_
_entity_poly.entity_id
_entity_poly.type
_entity_poly.pdbx_seq_one_letter_code
_entity_poly.pdbx_strand_id
1 'polypeptide(L)'
;MADDGSAQSQTVWPMPKFHFEVKWDGGAGAGMVSAFQEVSGLDSEAQPIEYRAGNSPVFSTIKMPGLIKSGNVTLKKGIFKSDNKFYEWYAKIKMNTIARTAVTINLLDEGGKPVMSWKLKNAWPTKVTGTDLKSDGNEVAVETIELAHEGLEISV
;
A
#
# COMPACT_ATOMS: atom_id res chain seq x y z
N MET A 1 28.35 -6.43 -23.97
CA MET A 1 28.86 -7.03 -22.74
C MET A 1 27.71 -7.78 -22.12
N ALA A 2 27.86 -9.09 -21.86
CA ALA A 2 26.87 -9.81 -21.08
C ALA A 2 26.85 -9.19 -19.67
N ASP A 3 25.66 -9.07 -19.10
CA ASP A 3 25.50 -8.63 -17.72
C ASP A 3 26.21 -9.63 -16.80
N ASP A 4 27.30 -9.19 -16.15
CA ASP A 4 28.17 -10.05 -15.35
C ASP A 4 27.75 -10.13 -13.88
N GLY A 5 26.69 -9.40 -13.52
CA GLY A 5 26.14 -9.38 -12.17
C GLY A 5 26.92 -8.62 -11.13
N SER A 6 27.91 -7.85 -11.55
CA SER A 6 28.67 -7.00 -10.63
C SER A 6 27.87 -5.79 -10.12
N ALA A 7 26.75 -5.46 -10.78
CA ALA A 7 25.83 -4.38 -10.39
C ALA A 7 24.39 -4.72 -10.76
N GLN A 8 23.44 -4.07 -10.10
CA GLN A 8 22.01 -4.26 -10.34
C GLN A 8 21.64 -3.86 -11.79
N SER A 9 21.14 -4.84 -12.54
CA SER A 9 20.76 -4.67 -13.94
C SER A 9 19.49 -3.84 -14.12
N GLN A 10 19.49 -2.87 -15.03
CA GLN A 10 18.30 -2.06 -15.33
C GLN A 10 17.33 -2.72 -16.32
N THR A 11 17.76 -3.74 -17.05
CA THR A 11 16.98 -4.33 -18.16
C THR A 11 16.94 -5.85 -18.17
N VAL A 12 17.87 -6.52 -17.47
CA VAL A 12 17.97 -7.98 -17.50
C VAL A 12 17.28 -8.61 -16.29
N TRP A 13 17.35 -7.96 -15.11
CA TRP A 13 16.88 -8.55 -13.86
C TRP A 13 15.76 -7.72 -13.21
N PRO A 14 14.59 -8.31 -12.95
CA PRO A 14 13.54 -7.66 -12.18
C PRO A 14 13.97 -7.35 -10.75
N MET A 15 13.42 -6.27 -10.20
CA MET A 15 13.69 -5.86 -8.82
C MET A 15 13.12 -6.85 -7.80
N PRO A 16 13.87 -7.18 -6.72
CA PRO A 16 13.33 -7.98 -5.63
C PRO A 16 12.32 -7.18 -4.80
N LYS A 17 11.18 -7.79 -4.48
CA LYS A 17 10.09 -7.15 -3.71
C LYS A 17 10.32 -7.02 -2.20
N PHE A 18 11.44 -7.51 -1.67
CA PHE A 18 11.67 -7.59 -0.22
C PHE A 18 12.34 -6.34 0.38
N HIS A 19 12.89 -5.45 -0.45
CA HIS A 19 13.54 -4.23 0.01
C HIS A 19 12.64 -3.03 -0.27
N PHE A 20 11.90 -2.60 0.75
CA PHE A 20 10.97 -1.49 0.64
C PHE A 20 10.88 -0.72 1.96
N GLU A 21 10.40 0.52 1.87
CA GLU A 21 10.10 1.36 3.02
C GLU A 21 8.70 1.98 2.87
N VAL A 22 8.10 2.35 4.00
CA VAL A 22 6.83 3.07 4.04
C VAL A 22 7.03 4.38 4.80
N LYS A 23 6.54 5.48 4.23
CA LYS A 23 6.66 6.84 4.77
C LYS A 23 5.29 7.49 4.85
N TRP A 24 5.05 8.25 5.92
CA TRP A 24 3.89 9.11 6.05
C TRP A 24 4.32 10.55 5.78
N ASP A 25 3.56 11.26 4.94
CA ASP A 25 3.80 12.67 4.60
C ASP A 25 3.36 13.59 5.75
N GLY A 26 4.05 13.48 6.89
CA GLY A 26 3.79 14.25 8.11
C GLY A 26 2.50 13.86 8.83
N GLY A 27 1.94 14.81 9.60
CA GLY A 27 0.67 14.63 10.30
C GLY A 27 0.67 13.50 11.33
N ALA A 28 -0.38 12.67 11.33
CA ALA A 28 -0.57 11.62 12.32
C ALA A 28 0.43 10.46 12.21
N GLY A 29 1.15 10.37 11.08
CA GLY A 29 2.19 9.37 10.84
C GLY A 29 3.63 9.89 11.03
N ALA A 30 3.81 11.14 11.47
CA ALA A 30 5.13 11.70 11.74
C ALA A 30 5.89 10.84 12.77
N GLY A 31 6.98 10.21 12.33
CA GLY A 31 7.81 9.33 13.15
C GLY A 31 7.29 7.89 13.31
N MET A 32 6.31 7.44 12.52
CA MET A 32 5.97 6.01 12.43
C MET A 32 7.16 5.19 11.90
N VAL A 33 7.21 3.91 12.31
CA VAL A 33 8.22 2.96 11.82
C VAL A 33 8.08 2.83 10.31
N SER A 34 9.20 2.95 9.58
CA SER A 34 9.24 2.81 8.12
C SER A 34 9.46 1.37 7.65
N ALA A 35 9.88 0.49 8.54
CA ALA A 35 10.13 -0.93 8.29
C ALA A 35 8.86 -1.75 8.49
N PHE A 36 8.46 -2.47 7.44
CA PHE A 36 7.29 -3.33 7.42
C PHE A 36 7.69 -4.72 6.96
N GLN A 37 6.97 -5.73 7.46
CA GLN A 37 7.16 -7.11 7.03
C GLN A 37 6.41 -7.38 5.72
N GLU A 38 5.25 -6.77 5.53
CA GLU A 38 4.41 -7.01 4.36
C GLU A 38 3.57 -5.77 4.02
N VAL A 39 3.42 -5.52 2.72
CA VAL A 39 2.50 -4.53 2.14
C VAL A 39 1.69 -5.22 1.05
N SER A 40 0.37 -5.08 1.09
CA SER A 40 -0.55 -5.67 0.10
C SER A 40 -1.74 -4.74 -0.18
N GLY A 41 -2.47 -5.01 -1.27
CA GLY A 41 -3.64 -4.21 -1.68
C GLY A 41 -3.31 -2.93 -2.45
N LEU A 42 -2.14 -2.88 -3.12
CA LEU A 42 -1.75 -1.78 -4.02
C LEU A 42 -2.40 -1.95 -5.40
N ASP A 43 -3.72 -1.98 -5.43
CA ASP A 43 -4.52 -2.13 -6.64
C ASP A 43 -5.47 -0.94 -6.84
N SER A 44 -5.74 -0.66 -8.11
CA SER A 44 -6.74 0.31 -8.54
C SER A 44 -7.49 -0.27 -9.73
N GLU A 45 -8.82 -0.27 -9.65
CA GLU A 45 -9.70 -0.93 -10.62
C GLU A 45 -10.64 0.11 -11.25
N ALA A 46 -10.66 0.20 -12.58
CA ALA A 46 -11.67 0.97 -13.28
C ALA A 46 -12.89 0.09 -13.57
N GLN A 47 -14.07 0.45 -13.07
CA GLN A 47 -15.29 -0.31 -13.29
C GLN A 47 -15.83 -0.03 -14.71
N PRO A 48 -15.83 -0.99 -15.66
CA PRO A 48 -16.27 -0.73 -17.02
C PRO A 48 -17.79 -0.58 -17.10
N ILE A 49 -18.25 0.42 -17.84
CA ILE A 49 -19.66 0.62 -18.19
C ILE A 49 -19.90 -0.03 -19.54
N GLU A 50 -20.76 -1.05 -19.57
CA GLU A 50 -21.15 -1.72 -20.81
C GLU A 50 -22.36 -1.04 -21.44
N TYR A 51 -22.24 -0.66 -22.71
CA TYR A 51 -23.30 -0.01 -23.46
C TYR A 51 -23.51 -0.69 -24.81
N ARG A 52 -24.76 -0.91 -25.19
CA ARG A 52 -25.14 -1.35 -26.53
C ARG A 52 -26.29 -0.49 -27.04
N ALA A 53 -26.05 0.22 -28.14
CA ALA A 53 -27.10 0.94 -28.84
C ALA A 53 -28.08 -0.05 -29.49
N GLY A 54 -29.38 0.27 -29.47
CA GLY A 54 -30.43 -0.62 -30.00
C GLY A 54 -30.31 -0.90 -31.51
N ASN A 55 -29.66 0.01 -32.25
CA ASN A 55 -29.35 -0.11 -33.67
C ASN A 55 -27.91 -0.60 -33.95
N SER A 56 -27.21 -1.14 -32.94
CA SER A 56 -25.84 -1.62 -33.12
C SER A 56 -25.79 -2.78 -34.12
N PRO A 57 -25.02 -2.65 -35.23
CA PRO A 57 -24.86 -3.72 -36.22
C PRO A 57 -24.02 -4.89 -35.67
N VAL A 58 -23.28 -4.66 -34.58
CA VAL A 58 -22.45 -5.67 -33.91
C VAL A 58 -23.23 -6.23 -32.70
N PHE A 59 -23.20 -7.56 -32.55
CA PHE A 59 -23.88 -8.29 -31.48
C PHE A 59 -23.04 -8.37 -30.19
N SER A 60 -22.35 -7.27 -29.84
CA SER A 60 -21.53 -7.16 -28.63
C SER A 60 -21.74 -5.79 -27.96
N THR A 61 -21.37 -5.68 -26.68
CA THR A 61 -21.35 -4.43 -25.93
C THR A 61 -20.06 -3.64 -26.19
N ILE A 62 -20.13 -2.31 -26.13
CA ILE A 62 -18.99 -1.41 -26.08
C ILE A 62 -18.67 -1.14 -24.61
N LYS A 63 -17.38 -1.17 -24.25
CA LYS A 63 -16.93 -0.90 -22.87
C LYS A 63 -16.37 0.52 -22.77
N MET A 64 -16.93 1.32 -21.86
CA MET A 64 -16.43 2.64 -21.51
C MET A 64 -15.78 2.60 -20.12
N PRO A 65 -14.70 3.36 -19.87
CA PRO A 65 -14.13 3.47 -18.52
C PRO A 65 -15.14 4.17 -17.59
N GLY A 66 -15.48 3.52 -16.46
CA GLY A 66 -16.33 4.09 -15.42
C GLY A 66 -15.53 4.57 -14.20
N LEU A 67 -16.13 4.45 -13.02
CA LEU A 67 -15.54 4.93 -11.77
C LEU A 67 -14.29 4.13 -11.39
N ILE A 68 -13.28 4.82 -10.88
CA ILE A 68 -12.08 4.19 -10.33
C ILE A 68 -12.35 3.82 -8.88
N LYS A 69 -12.25 2.53 -8.58
CA LYS A 69 -12.28 1.97 -7.24
C LYS A 69 -10.84 1.76 -6.77
N SER A 70 -10.55 2.24 -5.57
CA SER A 70 -9.27 1.98 -4.90
C SER A 70 -9.51 0.93 -3.81
N GLY A 71 -8.65 -0.09 -3.77
CA GLY A 71 -8.66 -1.10 -2.70
C GLY A 71 -8.21 -0.53 -1.36
N ASN A 72 -8.33 -1.33 -0.29
CA ASN A 72 -7.67 -1.00 0.97
C ASN A 72 -6.24 -1.55 0.94
N VAL A 73 -5.30 -0.79 1.47
CA VAL A 73 -3.91 -1.22 1.61
C VAL A 73 -3.71 -1.81 3.00
N THR A 74 -3.16 -3.02 3.06
CA THR A 74 -2.82 -3.69 4.33
C THR A 74 -1.32 -3.63 4.55
N LEU A 75 -0.92 -3.18 5.75
CA LEU A 75 0.46 -3.12 6.19
C LEU A 75 0.63 -3.99 7.44
N LYS A 76 1.68 -4.80 7.47
CA LYS A 76 2.04 -5.64 8.63
C LYS A 76 3.41 -5.28 9.15
N LYS A 77 3.53 -5.09 10.47
CA LYS A 77 4.83 -4.82 11.11
C LYS A 77 4.99 -5.58 12.42
N GLY A 78 6.24 -5.80 12.81
CA GLY A 78 6.56 -6.34 14.13
C GLY A 78 6.16 -5.39 15.26
N ILE A 79 5.68 -5.92 16.37
CA ILE A 79 5.35 -5.14 17.57
C ILE A 79 6.63 -4.80 18.33
N PHE A 80 6.87 -3.51 18.55
CA PHE A 80 8.00 -3.01 19.33
C PHE A 80 7.54 -2.53 20.71
N LYS A 81 8.46 -2.58 21.69
CA LYS A 81 8.19 -2.06 23.04
C LYS A 81 7.80 -0.59 22.98
N SER A 82 6.64 -0.26 23.53
CA SER A 82 6.09 1.11 23.59
C SER A 82 5.80 1.76 22.23
N ASP A 83 5.68 0.98 21.14
CA ASP A 83 5.18 1.49 19.86
C ASP A 83 3.67 1.23 19.74
N ASN A 84 2.86 2.26 19.97
CA ASN A 84 1.39 2.20 19.87
C ASN A 84 0.84 3.13 18.79
N LYS A 85 1.70 3.60 17.86
CA LYS A 85 1.35 4.69 16.94
C LYS A 85 0.18 4.36 16.01
N PHE A 86 0.01 3.09 15.64
CA PHE A 86 -1.12 2.65 14.81
C PHE A 86 -2.45 2.80 15.51
N TYR A 87 -2.53 2.30 16.74
CA TYR A 87 -3.73 2.45 17.54
C TYR A 87 -3.98 3.92 17.91
N GLU A 88 -2.95 4.71 18.20
CA GLU A 88 -3.08 6.15 18.45
C GLU A 88 -3.62 6.91 17.23
N TRP A 89 -3.22 6.52 16.01
CA TRP A 89 -3.77 7.10 14.80
C TRP A 89 -5.23 6.70 14.60
N TYR A 90 -5.55 5.43 14.80
CA TYR A 90 -6.92 4.92 14.74
C TYR A 90 -7.83 5.55 15.81
N ALA A 91 -7.35 5.73 17.03
CA ALA A 91 -8.11 6.34 18.13
C ALA A 91 -8.43 7.83 17.92
N LYS A 92 -7.81 8.49 16.94
CA LYS A 92 -8.15 9.87 16.54
C LYS A 92 -9.43 9.95 15.71
N ILE A 93 -9.99 8.82 15.26
CA ILE A 93 -11.30 8.79 14.60
C ILE A 93 -12.36 9.29 15.57
N LYS A 94 -13.02 10.41 15.21
CA LYS A 94 -14.15 10.97 15.96
C LYS A 94 -15.34 11.08 15.04
N MET A 95 -16.32 10.20 15.24
CA MET A 95 -17.48 10.01 14.35
C MET A 95 -17.06 9.79 12.90
N ASN A 96 -17.08 10.84 12.08
CA ASN A 96 -16.78 10.86 10.65
C ASN A 96 -15.53 11.69 10.31
N THR A 97 -14.76 12.10 11.32
CA THR A 97 -13.56 12.94 11.15
C THR A 97 -12.29 12.22 11.58
N ILE A 98 -11.25 12.34 10.75
CA ILE A 98 -9.87 11.93 11.05
C ILE A 98 -8.93 12.77 10.18
N ALA A 99 -7.75 13.09 10.72
CA ALA A 99 -6.67 13.69 9.93
C ALA A 99 -6.13 12.66 8.92
N ARG A 100 -6.52 12.83 7.65
CA ARG A 100 -6.05 12.03 6.54
C ARG A 100 -4.60 12.39 6.22
N THR A 101 -3.78 11.38 5.96
CA THR A 101 -2.34 11.53 5.74
C THR A 101 -1.96 10.78 4.48
N ALA A 102 -1.15 11.40 3.61
CA ALA A 102 -0.63 10.68 2.45
C ALA A 102 0.45 9.68 2.90
N VAL A 103 0.44 8.49 2.31
CA VAL A 103 1.37 7.40 2.65
C VAL A 103 2.09 6.99 1.38
N THR A 104 3.42 6.98 1.42
CA THR A 104 4.27 6.65 0.27
C THR A 104 5.01 5.35 0.57
N ILE A 105 4.87 4.37 -0.31
CA ILE A 105 5.54 3.08 -0.24
C ILE A 105 6.61 3.06 -1.33
N ASN A 106 7.87 2.87 -0.98
CA ASN A 106 8.97 2.89 -1.93
C ASN A 106 9.60 1.51 -2.03
N LEU A 107 9.73 1.00 -3.25
CA LEU A 107 10.64 -0.10 -3.57
C LEU A 107 12.05 0.48 -3.70
N LEU A 108 13.00 -0.10 -2.99
CA LEU A 108 14.37 0.40 -2.93
C LEU A 108 15.33 -0.50 -3.73
N ASP A 109 16.39 0.11 -4.26
CA ASP A 109 17.55 -0.61 -4.79
C ASP A 109 18.55 -1.03 -3.69
N GLU A 110 19.61 -1.73 -4.08
CA GLU A 110 20.72 -2.09 -3.18
C GLU A 110 21.37 -0.88 -2.49
N GLY A 111 21.31 0.30 -3.11
CA GLY A 111 21.80 1.56 -2.56
C GLY A 111 20.80 2.27 -1.64
N GLY A 112 19.62 1.69 -1.40
CA GLY A 112 18.55 2.27 -0.60
C GLY A 112 17.82 3.42 -1.29
N LYS A 113 17.95 3.58 -2.62
CA LYS A 113 17.26 4.63 -3.38
C LYS A 113 15.91 4.12 -3.87
N PRO A 114 14.86 4.96 -3.84
CA PRO A 114 13.57 4.60 -4.39
C PRO A 114 13.67 4.42 -5.91
N VAL A 115 13.25 3.25 -6.38
CA VAL A 115 13.14 2.90 -7.81
C VAL A 115 11.70 2.97 -8.28
N MET A 116 10.76 2.67 -7.40
CA MET A 116 9.32 2.76 -7.68
C MET A 116 8.59 3.17 -6.41
N SER A 117 7.71 4.15 -6.51
CA SER A 117 6.99 4.72 -5.38
C SER A 117 5.49 4.66 -5.63
N TRP A 118 4.75 4.16 -4.65
CA TRP A 118 3.30 4.12 -4.61
C TRP A 118 2.80 5.08 -3.53
N LYS A 119 2.15 6.16 -3.95
CA LYS A 119 1.60 7.17 -3.06
C LYS A 119 0.09 7.01 -2.90
N LEU A 120 -0.33 6.72 -1.68
CA LEU A 120 -1.72 6.67 -1.24
C LEU A 120 -2.18 8.08 -0.86
N LYS A 121 -3.17 8.59 -1.58
CA LYS A 121 -3.77 9.90 -1.27
C LYS A 121 -4.75 9.80 -0.13
N ASN A 122 -4.66 10.76 0.79
CA ASN A 122 -5.64 10.95 1.86
C ASN A 122 -5.93 9.66 2.66
N ALA A 123 -4.89 8.89 2.97
CA ALA A 123 -5.05 7.62 3.63
C ALA A 123 -5.44 7.78 5.11
N TRP A 124 -6.21 6.83 5.63
CA TRP A 124 -6.61 6.75 7.02
C TRP A 124 -6.90 5.30 7.43
N PRO A 125 -6.70 4.94 8.72
CA PRO A 125 -6.84 3.57 9.19
C PRO A 125 -8.30 3.16 9.32
N THR A 126 -8.68 2.07 8.64
CA THR A 126 -10.01 1.46 8.76
C THR A 126 -10.04 0.40 9.84
N LYS A 127 -8.91 -0.28 10.08
CA LYS A 127 -8.81 -1.36 11.06
C LYS A 127 -7.38 -1.53 11.55
N VAL A 128 -7.24 -1.81 12.85
CA VAL A 128 -5.97 -2.19 13.49
C VAL A 128 -6.19 -3.53 14.18
N THR A 129 -5.33 -4.50 13.93
CA THR A 129 -5.39 -5.86 14.48
C THR A 129 -4.06 -6.17 15.16
N GLY A 130 -4.12 -6.59 16.44
CA GLY A 130 -2.95 -7.05 17.18
C GLY A 130 -2.52 -8.45 16.77
N THR A 131 -1.42 -8.93 17.35
CA THR A 131 -0.98 -10.31 17.19
C THR A 131 -1.84 -11.25 18.04
N ASP A 132 -2.02 -12.48 17.59
CA ASP A 132 -2.49 -13.57 18.45
C ASP A 132 -1.37 -13.95 19.44
N LEU A 133 -1.75 -14.23 20.69
CA LEU A 133 -0.82 -14.59 21.75
C LEU A 133 -0.95 -16.08 22.07
N LYS A 134 0.11 -16.83 21.76
CA LYS A 134 0.16 -18.29 21.95
C LYS A 134 1.36 -18.64 22.83
N SER A 135 1.12 -19.25 23.99
CA SER A 135 2.19 -19.50 24.98
C SER A 135 3.23 -20.53 24.53
N ASP A 136 2.90 -21.36 23.55
CA ASP A 136 3.77 -22.38 22.94
C ASP A 136 4.26 -21.99 21.53
N GLY A 137 3.97 -20.77 21.06
CA GLY A 137 4.40 -20.26 19.76
C GLY A 137 5.84 -19.72 19.79
N ASN A 138 6.60 -19.95 18.72
CA ASN A 138 7.97 -19.44 18.55
C ASN A 138 8.07 -18.51 17.32
N GLU A 139 7.19 -17.51 17.29
CA GLU A 139 7.04 -16.57 16.17
C GLU A 139 7.12 -15.13 16.69
N VAL A 140 7.49 -14.20 15.82
CA VAL A 140 7.51 -12.77 16.17
C VAL A 140 6.08 -12.22 16.24
N ALA A 141 5.83 -11.35 17.21
CA ALA A 141 4.56 -10.65 17.34
C ALA A 141 4.38 -9.64 16.19
N VAL A 142 3.33 -9.79 15.39
CA VAL A 142 3.03 -8.91 14.24
C VAL A 142 1.70 -8.22 14.44
N GLU A 143 1.66 -6.90 14.28
CA GLU A 143 0.43 -6.13 14.17
C GLU A 143 0.12 -5.78 12.71
N THR A 144 -1.17 -5.66 12.41
CA THR A 144 -1.69 -5.37 11.07
C THR A 144 -2.55 -4.12 11.10
N ILE A 145 -2.37 -3.25 10.10
CA ILE A 145 -3.19 -2.05 9.89
C ILE A 145 -3.73 -2.05 8.46
N GLU A 146 -5.03 -1.79 8.32
CA GLU A 146 -5.69 -1.60 7.03
C GLU A 146 -5.95 -0.10 6.82
N LEU A 147 -5.59 0.40 5.64
CA LEU A 147 -5.73 1.80 5.25
C LEU A 147 -6.70 1.92 4.07
N ALA A 148 -7.72 2.76 4.22
CA ALA A 148 -8.48 3.27 3.08
C ALA A 148 -7.76 4.48 2.52
N HIS A 149 -7.81 4.64 1.20
CA HIS A 149 -7.22 5.79 0.50
C HIS A 149 -8.12 6.22 -0.66
N GLU A 150 -7.94 7.46 -1.13
CA GLU A 150 -8.77 8.07 -2.18
C GLU A 150 -8.11 8.09 -3.55
N GLY A 151 -7.04 7.31 -3.71
CA GLY A 151 -6.31 7.21 -4.96
C GLY A 151 -4.90 6.69 -4.75
N LEU A 152 -4.40 6.01 -5.77
CA LEU A 152 -3.04 5.48 -5.87
C LEU A 152 -2.31 6.24 -6.97
N GLU A 153 -1.23 6.92 -6.63
CA GLU A 153 -0.29 7.50 -7.60
C GLU A 153 0.96 6.64 -7.67
N ILE A 154 1.42 6.37 -8.89
CA ILE A 154 2.63 5.59 -9.13
C ILE A 154 3.65 6.55 -9.76
N SER A 155 4.83 6.64 -9.15
CA SER A 155 5.97 7.38 -9.69
C SER A 155 7.21 6.51 -9.72
N VAL A 156 8.03 6.69 -10.76
CA VAL A 156 9.34 6.06 -10.93
C VAL A 156 10.40 7.11 -10.62
#